data_AF-A0A7Y2YFI6-F1
#
_entry.id   AF-A0A7Y2YFI6-F1
#
_cell.length_a   1.000
_cell.length_b   1.000
_cell.length_c   1.000
_cell.angle_alpha   90.00
_cell.angle_beta   90.00
_cell.angle_gamma   90.00
#
_symmetry.space_group_name_H-M   'P 1'
#
loop_
_entity.id
_entity.type
_entity.pdbx_description
1 polymer ?
#
loop_
_entity_poly.entity_id
_entity_poly.type
_entity_poly.pdbx_seq_one_letter_code
_entity_poly.pdbx_strand_id
1 'polypeptide(L)'
;MVFSSSIFLFYFLPAFLICYTIFPARNAIILLFSALFYAWGEGVFLLVLVESVLVNFIAGRMIEQSSGRGRKAALAIGVAANLLVLFFFKYFGFFIYDVLGHASFDPAMVPHLPLGISFFTFQSISYLVDVYRREAPPARSVWELAVYIMMFPQLIAGPIVRYASVASQIRTRKVLPEQVAHGLMFFAVGLAQKVLVANNVAGVADRVFGLAGDELSALLAWTGALFYTLQIYFDFAGYSNMAIGIGLMLGFRFPKNFDYPYISQSITEFWRRWHMSLSSWFRDYLYIPLGGNRVSTATTYRNLLVVFVLCGLWHGASWTFLAWGLYHGALLVVERLGWGRQLSRLPVVARHFYALAAVVVGWVLFRSESFGQAGVMLGRMFGLANSTGMAPGFWELVDHQELAAAALGIVAATPVARKLVTRFVTDRDVEAPSGTFSGWSWQSARDAAFVLGLVFLCATYVVAGTYNPFIYFRF
;
A
#
# COMPACT_ATOMS: atom_id res chain seq x y z
N MET A 1 -11.98 -9.79 -4.56
CA MET A 1 -12.72 -9.52 -3.29
C MET A 1 -11.89 -8.56 -2.42
N VAL A 2 -12.48 -7.95 -1.38
CA VAL A 2 -11.74 -7.13 -0.38
C VAL A 2 -11.71 -7.85 0.97
N PHE A 3 -10.61 -7.75 1.72
CA PHE A 3 -10.45 -8.44 3.01
C PHE A 3 -11.46 -8.03 4.10
N SER A 4 -11.97 -6.80 4.04
CA SER A 4 -13.01 -6.30 4.96
C SER A 4 -14.44 -6.64 4.53
N SER A 5 -14.64 -7.43 3.47
CA SER A 5 -15.99 -7.81 3.02
C SER A 5 -16.55 -9.01 3.78
N SER A 6 -17.87 -9.05 3.98
CA SER A 6 -18.56 -10.18 4.63
C SER A 6 -18.30 -11.51 3.93
N ILE A 7 -18.28 -11.50 2.59
CA ILE A 7 -17.96 -12.67 1.77
C ILE A 7 -16.55 -13.18 2.08
N PHE A 8 -15.58 -12.27 2.17
CA PHE A 8 -14.21 -12.66 2.48
C PHE A 8 -14.09 -13.23 3.90
N LEU A 9 -14.61 -12.50 4.90
CA LEU A 9 -14.42 -12.80 6.31
C LEU A 9 -15.13 -14.09 6.76
N PHE A 10 -16.37 -14.29 6.32
CA PHE A 10 -17.22 -15.36 6.87
C PHE A 10 -17.30 -16.59 5.97
N TYR A 11 -16.94 -16.48 4.68
CA TYR A 11 -17.04 -17.59 3.73
C TYR A 11 -15.69 -17.95 3.13
N PHE A 12 -15.05 -17.02 2.44
CA PHE A 12 -13.83 -17.29 1.68
C PHE A 12 -12.65 -17.67 2.58
N LEU A 13 -12.32 -16.84 3.59
CA LEU A 13 -11.16 -17.06 4.45
C LEU A 13 -11.30 -18.34 5.29
N PRO A 14 -12.45 -18.63 5.95
CA PRO A 14 -12.65 -19.91 6.64
C PRO A 14 -12.52 -21.10 5.70
N ALA A 15 -13.18 -21.07 4.53
CA ALA A 15 -13.08 -22.17 3.55
C ALA A 15 -11.64 -22.39 3.08
N PHE A 16 -10.92 -21.31 2.79
CA PHE A 16 -9.51 -21.36 2.40
C PHE A 16 -8.64 -21.99 3.50
N LEU A 17 -8.75 -21.53 4.76
CA LEU A 17 -7.95 -22.04 5.87
C LEU A 17 -8.26 -23.51 6.17
N ILE A 18 -9.52 -23.93 6.06
CA ILE A 18 -9.92 -25.34 6.19
C ILE A 18 -9.26 -26.17 5.08
N CYS A 19 -9.38 -25.77 3.82
CA CYS A 19 -8.74 -26.48 2.72
C CYS A 19 -7.20 -26.50 2.85
N TYR A 20 -6.59 -25.38 3.27
CA TYR A 20 -5.14 -25.26 3.41
C TYR A 20 -4.57 -26.15 4.53
N THR A 21 -5.35 -26.39 5.58
CA THR A 21 -4.95 -27.25 6.70
C THR A 21 -5.16 -28.73 6.41
N ILE A 22 -6.26 -29.09 5.72
CA ILE A 22 -6.60 -30.48 5.41
C ILE A 22 -5.75 -31.06 4.27
N PHE A 23 -5.55 -30.30 3.19
CA PHE A 23 -4.90 -30.83 1.98
C PHE A 23 -3.38 -30.62 1.98
N PRO A 24 -2.58 -31.65 1.61
CA PRO A 24 -1.12 -31.55 1.59
C PRO A 24 -0.59 -30.67 0.44
N ALA A 25 -1.36 -30.51 -0.64
CA ALA A 25 -1.00 -29.74 -1.83
C ALA A 25 -1.14 -28.21 -1.61
N ARG A 26 -0.49 -27.67 -0.57
CA ARG A 26 -0.64 -26.29 -0.09
C ARG A 26 -0.49 -25.21 -1.18
N ASN A 27 0.47 -25.37 -2.10
CA ASN A 27 0.66 -24.43 -3.20
C ASN A 27 -0.50 -24.46 -4.21
N ALA A 28 -1.05 -25.64 -4.50
CA ALA A 28 -2.22 -25.77 -5.37
C ALA A 28 -3.46 -25.13 -4.73
N ILE A 29 -3.64 -25.30 -3.42
CA ILE A 29 -4.73 -24.64 -2.67
C ILE A 29 -4.58 -23.12 -2.70
N ILE A 30 -3.37 -22.59 -2.48
CA ILE A 30 -3.10 -21.15 -2.60
C ILE A 30 -3.47 -20.66 -4.01
N LEU A 31 -3.04 -21.36 -5.06
CA LEU A 31 -3.33 -20.95 -6.44
C LEU A 31 -4.82 -20.99 -6.77
N LEU A 32 -5.51 -22.07 -6.40
CA LEU A 32 -6.93 -22.23 -6.64
C LEU A 32 -7.72 -21.09 -5.97
N PHE A 33 -7.50 -20.88 -4.68
CA PHE A 33 -8.19 -19.82 -3.95
C PHE A 33 -7.77 -18.43 -4.42
N SER A 34 -6.54 -18.25 -4.87
CA SER A 34 -6.11 -16.96 -5.43
C SER A 34 -6.77 -16.65 -6.77
N ALA A 35 -6.91 -17.66 -7.64
CA ALA A 35 -7.66 -17.54 -8.89
C ALA A 35 -9.13 -17.21 -8.61
N LEU A 36 -9.78 -17.90 -7.67
CA LEU A 36 -11.15 -17.62 -7.25
C LEU A 36 -11.30 -16.20 -6.66
N PHE A 37 -10.37 -15.79 -5.80
CA PHE A 37 -10.36 -14.47 -5.18
C PHE A 37 -10.28 -13.33 -6.21
N TYR A 38 -9.42 -13.51 -7.21
CA TYR A 38 -9.22 -12.54 -8.28
C TYR A 38 -10.39 -12.55 -9.26
N ALA A 39 -10.82 -13.72 -9.74
CA ALA A 39 -11.94 -13.85 -10.67
C ALA A 39 -13.26 -13.32 -10.10
N TRP A 40 -13.47 -13.39 -8.78
CA TRP A 40 -14.64 -12.78 -8.14
C TRP A 40 -14.69 -11.25 -8.30
N GLY A 41 -13.54 -10.58 -8.35
CA GLY A 41 -13.46 -9.13 -8.55
C GLY A 41 -13.37 -8.74 -10.03
N GLU A 42 -12.50 -9.41 -10.77
CA GLU A 42 -12.05 -8.97 -12.10
C GLU A 42 -12.42 -9.93 -13.24
N GLY A 43 -13.05 -11.07 -12.95
CA GLY A 43 -13.52 -12.02 -13.96
C GLY A 43 -12.44 -12.44 -14.97
N VAL A 44 -12.63 -12.02 -16.22
CA VAL A 44 -11.79 -12.38 -17.38
C VAL A 44 -10.35 -11.86 -17.27
N PHE A 45 -10.10 -10.79 -16.51
CA PHE A 45 -8.75 -10.24 -16.38
C PHE A 45 -7.79 -11.15 -15.59
N LEU A 46 -8.29 -12.24 -14.99
CA LEU A 46 -7.45 -13.35 -14.53
C LEU A 46 -6.51 -13.85 -15.65
N LEU A 47 -6.94 -13.78 -16.91
CA LEU A 47 -6.12 -14.15 -18.06
C LEU A 47 -4.89 -13.27 -18.21
N VAL A 48 -4.98 -11.97 -17.93
CA VAL A 48 -3.83 -11.04 -17.96
C VAL A 48 -2.82 -11.43 -16.88
N LEU A 49 -3.30 -11.83 -15.70
CA LEU A 49 -2.45 -12.29 -14.61
C LEU A 49 -1.73 -13.61 -14.97
N VAL A 50 -2.44 -14.56 -15.58
CA VAL A 50 -1.86 -15.83 -16.07
C VAL A 50 -0.84 -15.56 -17.19
N GLU A 51 -1.16 -14.70 -18.14
CA GLU A 51 -0.24 -14.27 -19.21
C GLU A 51 1.03 -13.66 -18.62
N SER A 52 0.88 -12.76 -17.65
CA SER A 52 2.02 -12.17 -16.94
C SER A 52 2.92 -13.24 -16.32
N VAL A 53 2.35 -14.27 -15.67
CA VAL A 53 3.12 -15.39 -15.13
C VAL A 53 3.88 -16.13 -16.23
N LEU A 54 3.24 -16.44 -17.36
CA LEU A 54 3.86 -17.18 -18.46
C LEU A 54 5.00 -16.38 -19.10
N VAL A 55 4.75 -15.12 -19.44
CA VAL A 55 5.74 -14.21 -20.05
C VAL A 55 6.95 -14.06 -19.14
N ASN A 56 6.72 -13.83 -17.84
CA ASN A 56 7.81 -13.69 -16.88
C ASN A 56 8.55 -15.00 -16.63
N PHE A 57 7.87 -16.15 -16.65
CA PHE A 57 8.54 -17.45 -16.56
C PHE A 57 9.50 -17.66 -17.73
N ILE A 58 9.05 -17.39 -18.96
CA ILE A 58 9.88 -17.49 -20.16
C ILE A 58 11.06 -16.53 -20.07
N ALA A 59 10.83 -15.26 -19.75
CA ALA A 59 11.89 -14.27 -19.61
C ALA A 59 12.91 -14.66 -18.51
N GLY A 60 12.46 -15.22 -17.38
CA GLY A 60 13.32 -15.75 -16.33
C GLY A 60 14.25 -16.87 -16.82
N ARG A 61 13.71 -17.80 -17.63
CA ARG A 61 14.50 -18.88 -18.26
C ARG A 61 15.47 -18.35 -19.31
N MET A 62 15.07 -17.35 -20.11
CA MET A 62 15.96 -16.68 -21.07
C MET A 62 17.14 -15.99 -20.37
N ILE A 63 16.88 -15.32 -19.23
CA ILE A 63 17.93 -14.70 -18.40
C ILE A 63 18.89 -15.78 -17.88
N GLU A 64 18.37 -16.91 -17.39
CA GLU A 64 19.18 -18.02 -16.89
C GLU A 64 20.09 -18.64 -17.96
N GLN A 65 19.56 -18.89 -19.16
CA GLN A 65 20.27 -19.54 -20.26
C GLN A 65 21.26 -18.60 -20.98
N SER A 66 21.15 -17.29 -20.76
CA SER A 66 22.00 -16.29 -21.41
C SER A 66 23.16 -15.82 -20.53
N SER A 67 24.23 -15.36 -21.16
CA SER A 67 25.38 -14.73 -20.49
C SER A 67 25.68 -13.34 -21.06
N GLY A 68 26.48 -12.54 -20.34
CA GLY A 68 26.95 -11.22 -20.78
C GLY A 68 25.85 -10.30 -21.33
N ARG A 69 26.01 -9.84 -22.57
CA ARG A 69 25.06 -8.94 -23.25
C ARG A 69 23.69 -9.60 -23.48
N GLY A 70 23.65 -10.89 -23.81
CA GLY A 70 22.40 -11.63 -24.02
C GLY A 70 21.54 -11.68 -22.76
N ARG A 71 22.18 -11.87 -21.60
CA ARG A 71 21.50 -11.85 -20.29
C ARG A 71 20.86 -10.48 -20.00
N LYS A 72 21.58 -9.40 -20.31
CA LYS A 72 21.06 -8.02 -20.15
C LYS A 72 19.92 -7.72 -21.12
N ALA A 73 20.00 -8.21 -22.35
CA ALA A 73 18.93 -8.08 -23.34
C ALA A 73 17.66 -8.83 -22.91
N ALA A 74 17.79 -10.08 -22.44
CA ALA A 74 16.66 -10.85 -21.90
C ALA A 74 15.97 -10.15 -20.73
N LEU A 75 16.75 -9.58 -19.79
CA LEU A 75 16.19 -8.73 -18.74
C LEU A 75 15.45 -7.51 -19.31
N ALA A 76 16.08 -6.77 -20.22
CA ALA A 76 15.49 -5.57 -20.81
C ALA A 76 14.16 -5.87 -21.53
N ILE A 77 14.11 -6.96 -22.30
CA ILE A 77 12.90 -7.42 -23.00
C ILE A 77 11.80 -7.76 -21.98
N GLY A 78 12.12 -8.56 -20.95
CA GLY A 78 11.14 -8.93 -19.93
C GLY A 78 10.61 -7.73 -19.14
N VAL A 79 11.48 -6.80 -18.75
CA VAL A 79 11.06 -5.55 -18.07
C VAL A 79 10.22 -4.69 -19.01
N ALA A 80 10.61 -4.54 -20.28
CA ALA A 80 9.84 -3.79 -21.27
C ALA A 80 8.44 -4.39 -21.47
N ALA A 81 8.32 -5.71 -21.58
CA ALA A 81 7.02 -6.39 -21.71
C ALA A 81 6.08 -6.08 -20.53
N ASN A 82 6.60 -6.14 -19.29
CA ASN A 82 5.83 -5.79 -18.10
C ASN A 82 5.39 -4.32 -18.09
N LEU A 83 6.27 -3.40 -18.47
CA LEU A 83 5.97 -1.97 -18.53
C LEU A 83 5.00 -1.63 -19.67
N LEU A 84 5.05 -2.34 -20.79
CA LEU A 84 4.11 -2.18 -21.90
C LEU A 84 2.68 -2.59 -21.50
N VAL A 85 2.53 -3.72 -20.81
CA VAL A 85 1.22 -4.15 -20.29
C VAL A 85 0.69 -3.14 -19.27
N LEU A 86 1.53 -2.68 -18.34
CA LEU A 86 1.16 -1.64 -17.39
C LEU A 86 0.78 -0.34 -18.11
N PHE A 87 1.53 0.06 -19.14
CA PHE A 87 1.24 1.25 -19.94
C PHE A 87 -0.10 1.15 -20.66
N PHE A 88 -0.37 0.03 -21.33
CA PHE A 88 -1.61 -0.19 -22.05
C PHE A 88 -2.84 -0.06 -21.14
N PHE A 89 -2.84 -0.71 -19.98
CA PHE A 89 -4.00 -0.70 -19.10
C PHE A 89 -4.10 0.55 -18.21
N LYS A 90 -2.96 1.12 -17.76
CA LYS A 90 -2.97 2.22 -16.78
C LYS A 90 -2.76 3.60 -17.39
N TYR A 91 -1.87 3.73 -18.37
CA TYR A 91 -1.39 5.03 -18.84
C TYR A 91 -1.89 5.40 -20.24
N PHE A 92 -2.45 4.46 -20.99
CA PHE A 92 -2.86 4.69 -22.38
C PHE A 92 -3.85 5.84 -22.51
N GLY A 93 -4.92 5.85 -21.72
CA GLY A 93 -5.91 6.94 -21.71
C GLY A 93 -5.27 8.30 -21.44
N PHE A 94 -4.59 8.43 -20.29
CA PHE A 94 -3.86 9.65 -19.91
C PHE A 94 -2.88 10.11 -21.00
N PHE A 95 -2.15 9.19 -21.62
CA PHE A 95 -1.20 9.54 -22.68
C PHE A 95 -1.89 10.11 -23.92
N ILE A 96 -2.99 9.50 -24.38
CA ILE A 96 -3.71 9.99 -25.57
C ILE A 96 -4.43 11.33 -25.28
N TYR A 97 -5.13 11.44 -24.14
CA TYR A 97 -5.89 12.64 -23.78
C TYR A 97 -5.00 13.81 -23.35
N ASP A 98 -4.22 13.60 -22.29
CA ASP A 98 -3.54 14.68 -21.59
C ASP A 98 -2.18 15.01 -22.20
N VAL A 99 -1.47 14.01 -22.73
CA VAL A 99 -0.11 14.20 -23.27
C VAL A 99 -0.13 14.53 -24.76
N LEU A 100 -0.89 13.79 -25.56
CA LEU A 100 -1.00 14.07 -27.00
C LEU A 100 -2.08 15.12 -27.34
N GLY A 101 -3.00 15.43 -26.43
CA GLY A 101 -4.05 16.42 -26.66
C GLY A 101 -5.12 15.96 -27.66
N HIS A 102 -5.27 14.64 -27.88
CA HIS A 102 -6.30 14.10 -28.77
C HIS A 102 -7.66 14.10 -28.08
N ALA A 103 -8.26 15.29 -27.97
CA ALA A 103 -9.56 15.50 -27.33
C ALA A 103 -10.72 14.74 -28.01
N SER A 104 -10.53 14.26 -29.25
CA SER A 104 -11.51 13.45 -29.99
C SER A 104 -11.41 11.95 -29.74
N PHE A 105 -10.43 11.48 -28.95
CA PHE A 105 -10.39 10.08 -28.50
C PHE A 105 -11.64 9.81 -27.64
N ASP A 106 -12.27 8.65 -27.79
CA ASP A 106 -13.48 8.29 -27.03
C ASP A 106 -13.07 7.67 -25.69
N PRO A 107 -13.47 8.23 -24.52
CA PRO A 107 -13.09 7.69 -23.21
C PRO A 107 -13.52 6.24 -23.01
N ALA A 108 -14.56 5.79 -23.73
CA ALA A 108 -14.99 4.39 -23.72
C ALA A 108 -13.95 3.42 -24.31
N MET A 109 -12.96 3.91 -25.07
CA MET A 109 -11.85 3.10 -25.59
C MET A 109 -10.70 2.92 -24.60
N VAL A 110 -10.73 3.57 -23.42
CA VAL A 110 -9.74 3.33 -22.38
C VAL A 110 -9.89 1.90 -21.86
N PRO A 111 -8.84 1.07 -21.87
CA PRO A 111 -8.93 -0.30 -21.36
C PRO A 111 -9.33 -0.30 -19.88
N HIS A 112 -10.20 -1.25 -19.49
CA HIS A 112 -10.49 -1.50 -18.08
C HIS A 112 -9.21 -1.88 -17.34
N LEU A 113 -8.93 -1.16 -16.25
CA LEU A 113 -7.71 -1.34 -15.46
C LEU A 113 -7.82 -2.60 -14.58
N PRO A 114 -7.01 -3.66 -14.83
CA PRO A 114 -7.06 -4.86 -14.02
C PRO A 114 -6.57 -4.57 -12.61
N LEU A 115 -7.34 -5.00 -11.61
CA LEU A 115 -6.97 -4.78 -10.23
C LEU A 115 -5.59 -5.40 -9.91
N GLY A 116 -4.77 -4.66 -9.16
CA GLY A 116 -3.44 -5.14 -8.73
C GLY A 116 -2.38 -5.13 -9.84
N ILE A 117 -2.66 -4.64 -11.06
CA ILE A 117 -1.67 -4.59 -12.16
C ILE A 117 -0.37 -3.90 -11.79
N SER A 118 -0.46 -2.78 -11.07
CA SER A 118 0.71 -2.06 -10.60
C SER A 118 1.57 -2.90 -9.62
N PHE A 119 0.93 -3.74 -8.79
CA PHE A 119 1.61 -4.61 -7.83
C PHE A 119 2.23 -5.85 -8.50
N PHE A 120 1.46 -6.57 -9.33
CA PHE A 120 1.98 -7.77 -9.98
C PHE A 120 3.03 -7.44 -11.05
N THR A 121 2.99 -6.25 -11.66
CA THR A 121 4.08 -5.73 -12.51
C THR A 121 5.37 -5.55 -11.70
N PHE A 122 5.30 -4.95 -10.50
CA PHE A 122 6.48 -4.78 -9.64
C PHE A 122 7.05 -6.10 -9.12
N GLN A 123 6.18 -7.07 -8.80
CA GLN A 123 6.59 -8.44 -8.44
C GLN A 123 7.28 -9.14 -9.62
N SER A 124 6.69 -9.03 -10.81
CA SER A 124 7.25 -9.61 -12.04
C SER A 124 8.62 -9.04 -12.38
N ILE A 125 8.78 -7.71 -12.30
CA ILE A 125 10.08 -7.05 -12.49
C ILE A 125 11.07 -7.47 -11.37
N SER A 126 10.62 -7.58 -10.11
CA SER A 126 11.46 -8.08 -9.02
C SER A 126 11.97 -9.49 -9.32
N TYR A 127 11.11 -10.41 -9.77
CA TYR A 127 11.54 -11.75 -10.21
C TYR A 127 12.64 -11.69 -11.27
N LEU A 128 12.44 -10.94 -12.35
CA LEU A 128 13.42 -10.86 -13.44
C LEU A 128 14.75 -10.25 -12.99
N VAL A 129 14.70 -9.17 -12.21
CA VAL A 129 15.91 -8.49 -11.73
C VAL A 129 16.65 -9.34 -10.69
N ASP A 130 15.95 -9.98 -9.75
CA ASP A 130 16.54 -10.84 -8.72
C ASP A 130 17.24 -12.05 -9.36
N VAL A 131 16.59 -12.67 -10.36
CA VAL A 131 17.19 -13.75 -11.17
C VAL A 131 18.40 -13.23 -11.94
N TYR A 132 18.30 -12.06 -12.58
CA TYR A 132 19.41 -11.44 -13.32
C TYR A 132 20.62 -11.16 -12.42
N ARG A 133 20.39 -10.65 -11.21
CA ARG A 133 21.44 -10.36 -10.21
C ARG A 133 21.93 -11.60 -9.46
N ARG A 134 21.28 -12.75 -9.65
CA ARG A 134 21.56 -14.02 -8.93
C ARG A 134 21.30 -13.90 -7.42
N GLU A 135 20.42 -13.00 -7.02
CA GLU A 135 19.93 -12.89 -5.64
C GLU A 135 18.96 -14.04 -5.31
N ALA A 136 18.31 -14.61 -6.33
CA ALA A 136 17.47 -15.79 -6.23
C ALA A 136 17.60 -16.69 -7.46
N PRO A 137 17.44 -18.03 -7.32
CA PRO A 137 17.35 -18.91 -8.47
C PRO A 137 16.01 -18.70 -9.21
N PRO A 138 15.98 -18.84 -10.55
CA PRO A 138 14.73 -18.80 -11.29
C PRO A 138 13.75 -19.86 -10.79
N ALA A 139 12.47 -19.54 -10.87
CA ALA A 139 11.39 -20.47 -10.55
C ALA A 139 11.55 -21.75 -11.39
N ARG A 140 11.39 -22.92 -10.74
CA ARG A 140 11.63 -24.22 -11.39
C ARG A 140 10.48 -24.66 -12.29
N SER A 141 9.30 -24.06 -12.08
CA SER A 141 8.10 -24.34 -12.85
C SER A 141 7.21 -23.10 -12.90
N VAL A 142 6.31 -23.06 -13.89
CA VAL A 142 5.28 -22.02 -14.01
C VAL A 142 4.45 -21.94 -12.72
N TRP A 143 4.15 -23.09 -12.09
CA TRP A 143 3.39 -23.16 -10.84
C TRP A 143 4.06 -22.45 -9.67
N GLU A 144 5.39 -22.55 -9.56
CA GLU A 144 6.14 -21.86 -8.51
C GLU A 144 6.10 -20.35 -8.70
N LEU A 145 6.24 -19.88 -9.95
CA LEU A 145 6.11 -18.45 -10.26
C LEU A 145 4.67 -17.95 -10.09
N ALA A 146 3.69 -18.78 -10.45
CA ALA A 146 2.27 -18.48 -10.24
C ALA A 146 1.97 -18.26 -8.76
N VAL A 147 2.51 -19.09 -7.86
CA VAL A 147 2.31 -18.90 -6.40
C VAL A 147 2.89 -17.56 -5.97
N TYR A 148 4.06 -17.18 -6.48
CA TYR A 148 4.65 -15.89 -6.16
C TYR A 148 3.77 -14.72 -6.63
N ILE A 149 3.38 -14.69 -7.89
CA ILE A 149 2.69 -13.53 -8.48
C ILE A 149 1.21 -13.48 -8.07
N MET A 150 0.53 -14.63 -8.03
CA MET A 150 -0.93 -14.68 -7.90
C MET A 150 -1.42 -14.74 -6.46
N MET A 151 -0.57 -15.03 -5.47
CA MET A 151 -1.03 -15.29 -4.09
C MET A 151 -1.85 -14.13 -3.52
N PHE A 152 -3.15 -14.39 -3.27
CA PHE A 152 -4.13 -13.35 -2.94
C PHE A 152 -3.80 -12.43 -1.75
N PRO A 153 -3.12 -12.88 -0.66
CA PRO A 153 -2.65 -11.99 0.40
C PRO A 153 -1.94 -10.74 -0.10
N GLN A 154 -1.12 -10.86 -1.14
CA GLN A 154 -0.27 -9.77 -1.64
C GLN A 154 -0.68 -9.23 -3.02
N LEU A 155 -1.69 -9.82 -3.67
CA LEU A 155 -2.00 -9.59 -5.08
C LEU A 155 -2.53 -8.18 -5.38
N ILE A 156 -3.47 -7.66 -4.56
CA ILE A 156 -4.15 -6.40 -4.85
C ILE A 156 -3.38 -5.20 -4.32
N ALA A 157 -3.07 -5.18 -3.01
CA ALA A 157 -2.53 -4.00 -2.32
C ALA A 157 -1.76 -4.35 -1.04
N GLY A 158 -1.12 -5.53 -0.99
CA GLY A 158 -0.29 -5.91 0.17
C GLY A 158 1.08 -5.24 0.15
N PRO A 159 2.00 -5.60 1.06
CA PRO A 159 3.40 -5.23 0.90
C PRO A 159 3.93 -5.71 -0.46
N ILE A 160 4.79 -4.91 -1.12
CA ILE A 160 5.47 -5.31 -2.35
C ILE A 160 6.55 -6.32 -2.00
N VAL A 161 6.18 -7.60 -2.07
CA VAL A 161 7.06 -8.72 -1.74
C VAL A 161 8.02 -8.99 -2.89
N ARG A 162 9.32 -9.01 -2.58
CA ARG A 162 10.37 -9.32 -3.54
C ARG A 162 10.53 -10.81 -3.72
N TYR A 163 10.83 -11.24 -4.94
CA TYR A 163 10.98 -12.67 -5.23
C TYR A 163 12.07 -13.31 -4.37
N ALA A 164 13.24 -12.66 -4.23
CA ALA A 164 14.34 -13.18 -3.41
C ALA A 164 13.96 -13.43 -1.94
N SER A 165 12.99 -12.68 -1.40
CA SER A 165 12.54 -12.87 -0.01
C SER A 165 11.66 -14.11 0.19
N VAL A 166 10.96 -14.56 -0.84
CA VAL A 166 9.96 -15.65 -0.74
C VAL A 166 10.29 -16.89 -1.57
N ALA A 167 11.24 -16.83 -2.50
CA ALA A 167 11.58 -17.94 -3.39
C ALA A 167 11.89 -19.25 -2.63
N SER A 168 12.60 -19.17 -1.50
CA SER A 168 12.83 -20.35 -0.65
C SER A 168 11.56 -20.80 0.08
N GLN A 169 10.78 -19.84 0.62
CA GLN A 169 9.56 -20.07 1.38
C GLN A 169 8.46 -20.79 0.56
N ILE A 170 8.40 -20.57 -0.75
CA ILE A 170 7.43 -21.27 -1.63
C ILE A 170 7.64 -22.80 -1.59
N ARG A 171 8.88 -23.25 -1.32
CA ARG A 171 9.26 -24.67 -1.31
C ARG A 171 9.39 -25.26 0.09
N THR A 172 9.96 -24.51 1.03
CA THR A 172 10.40 -25.06 2.33
C THR A 172 9.68 -24.50 3.55
N ARG A 173 8.67 -23.62 3.37
CA ARG A 173 7.97 -23.02 4.51
C ARG A 173 7.33 -24.07 5.42
N LYS A 174 7.30 -23.76 6.71
CA LYS A 174 6.57 -24.48 7.73
C LYS A 174 5.50 -23.54 8.30
N VAL A 175 4.40 -24.13 8.74
CA VAL A 175 3.34 -23.41 9.44
C VAL A 175 3.48 -23.75 10.91
N LEU A 176 3.88 -22.78 11.72
CA LEU A 176 4.04 -22.92 13.16
C LEU A 176 2.82 -22.34 13.87
N PRO A 177 2.29 -22.97 14.94
CA PRO A 177 1.14 -22.43 15.70
C PRO A 177 1.35 -20.99 16.17
N GLU A 178 2.57 -20.62 16.55
CA GLU A 178 2.93 -19.27 16.98
C GLU A 178 2.82 -18.26 15.82
N GLN A 179 3.14 -18.67 14.59
CA GLN A 179 2.96 -17.84 13.40
C GLN A 179 1.47 -17.66 13.08
N VAL A 180 0.66 -18.69 13.27
CA VAL A 180 -0.80 -18.59 13.07
C VAL A 180 -1.41 -17.64 14.10
N ALA A 181 -1.05 -17.76 15.37
CA ALA A 181 -1.53 -16.87 16.43
C ALA A 181 -1.15 -15.41 16.17
N HIS A 182 0.08 -15.15 15.74
CA HIS A 182 0.48 -13.80 15.32
C HIS A 182 -0.24 -13.33 14.07
N GLY A 183 -0.43 -14.22 13.11
CA GLY A 183 -1.18 -13.93 11.90
C GLY A 183 -2.60 -13.45 12.23
N LEU A 184 -3.28 -14.11 13.17
CA LEU A 184 -4.62 -13.74 13.64
C LEU A 184 -4.62 -12.38 14.32
N MET A 185 -3.61 -12.07 15.13
CA MET A 185 -3.46 -10.75 15.74
C MET A 185 -3.26 -9.64 14.68
N PHE A 186 -2.33 -9.84 13.73
CA PHE A 186 -2.10 -8.90 12.63
C PHE A 186 -3.36 -8.69 11.79
N PHE A 187 -4.09 -9.78 11.53
CA PHE A 187 -5.35 -9.72 10.80
C PHE A 187 -6.42 -8.93 11.56
N ALA A 188 -6.63 -9.22 12.85
CA ALA A 188 -7.63 -8.53 13.67
C ALA A 188 -7.32 -7.04 13.84
N VAL A 189 -6.05 -6.69 14.10
CA VAL A 189 -5.63 -5.27 14.19
C VAL A 189 -5.77 -4.58 12.84
N GLY A 190 -5.37 -5.23 11.74
CA GLY A 190 -5.53 -4.68 10.40
C GLY A 190 -7.00 -4.46 10.02
N LEU A 191 -7.87 -5.40 10.38
CA LEU A 191 -9.31 -5.29 10.19
C LEU A 191 -9.90 -4.14 11.02
N ALA A 192 -9.48 -3.97 12.27
CA ALA A 192 -9.91 -2.87 13.13
C ALA A 192 -9.47 -1.50 12.61
N GLN A 193 -8.21 -1.38 12.15
CA GLN A 193 -7.71 -0.16 11.50
C GLN A 193 -8.55 0.20 10.28
N LYS A 194 -8.89 -0.80 9.46
CA LYS A 194 -9.70 -0.62 8.26
C LYS A 194 -11.15 -0.23 8.59
N VAL A 195 -11.83 -1.04 9.39
CA VAL A 195 -13.28 -0.95 9.58
C VAL A 195 -13.66 0.10 10.63
N LEU A 196 -12.95 0.14 11.77
CA LEU A 196 -13.32 1.01 12.89
C LEU A 196 -12.75 2.42 12.75
N VAL A 197 -11.60 2.58 12.09
CA VAL A 197 -10.97 3.89 11.90
C VAL A 197 -11.16 4.37 10.47
N ALA A 198 -10.53 3.71 9.50
CA ALA A 198 -10.40 4.24 8.13
C ALA A 198 -11.75 4.49 7.46
N ASN A 199 -12.70 3.56 7.57
CA ASN A 199 -14.02 3.68 6.95
C ASN A 199 -14.84 4.85 7.52
N ASN A 200 -14.77 5.10 8.83
CA ASN A 200 -15.47 6.23 9.45
C ASN A 200 -14.86 7.56 9.02
N VAL A 201 -13.53 7.70 9.11
CA VAL A 201 -12.87 8.96 8.71
C VAL A 201 -12.93 9.21 7.20
N ALA A 202 -13.07 8.15 6.39
CA ALA A 202 -13.29 8.25 4.95
C ALA A 202 -14.59 8.96 4.60
N GLY A 203 -15.68 8.69 5.35
CA GLY A 203 -16.98 9.31 5.12
C GLY A 203 -16.90 10.84 5.21
N VAL A 204 -16.25 11.35 6.26
CA VAL A 204 -16.00 12.79 6.43
C VAL A 204 -15.11 13.35 5.32
N ALA A 205 -13.99 12.69 5.03
CA ALA A 205 -13.07 13.14 3.98
C ALA A 205 -13.79 13.23 2.63
N ASP A 206 -14.61 12.25 2.26
CA ASP A 206 -15.36 12.25 1.01
C ASP A 206 -16.43 13.34 0.97
N ARG A 207 -17.17 13.57 2.06
CA ARG A 207 -18.14 14.68 2.14
C ARG A 207 -17.45 16.03 1.99
N VAL A 208 -16.34 16.27 2.69
CA VAL A 208 -15.64 17.57 2.64
C VAL A 208 -14.99 17.82 1.27
N PHE A 209 -14.31 16.82 0.69
CA PHE A 209 -13.73 16.98 -0.65
C PHE A 209 -14.79 17.09 -1.75
N GLY A 210 -16.01 16.61 -1.50
CA GLY A 210 -17.16 16.75 -2.40
C GLY A 210 -17.92 18.08 -2.31
N LEU A 211 -17.60 18.96 -1.35
CA LEU A 211 -18.23 20.28 -1.24
C LEU A 211 -17.88 21.18 -2.42
N ALA A 212 -18.81 22.07 -2.77
CA ALA A 212 -18.51 23.15 -3.69
C ALA A 212 -17.49 24.12 -3.07
N GLY A 213 -16.68 24.77 -3.92
CA GLY A 213 -15.57 25.60 -3.45
C GLY A 213 -16.01 26.80 -2.60
N ASP A 214 -17.21 27.32 -2.84
CA ASP A 214 -17.85 28.42 -2.10
C ASP A 214 -18.45 27.98 -0.76
N GLU A 215 -18.77 26.70 -0.59
CA GLU A 215 -19.24 26.08 0.66
C GLU A 215 -18.07 25.61 1.55
N LEU A 216 -16.86 25.52 1.01
CA LEU A 216 -15.69 25.04 1.74
C LEU A 216 -15.08 26.13 2.63
N SER A 217 -15.33 26.06 3.93
CA SER A 217 -14.67 26.92 4.92
C SER A 217 -13.24 26.45 5.27
N ALA A 218 -12.44 27.32 5.87
CA ALA A 218 -11.07 26.98 6.30
C ALA A 218 -11.04 25.83 7.32
N LEU A 219 -11.97 25.83 8.28
CA LEU A 219 -12.11 24.76 9.27
C LEU A 219 -12.40 23.43 8.58
N LEU A 220 -13.39 23.40 7.68
CA LEU A 220 -13.75 22.19 6.95
C LEU A 220 -12.61 21.70 6.07
N ALA A 221 -11.89 22.60 5.38
CA ALA A 221 -10.75 22.22 4.55
C ALA A 221 -9.65 21.49 5.35
N TRP A 222 -9.31 22.01 6.55
CA TRP A 222 -8.40 21.31 7.46
C TRP A 222 -8.97 19.99 7.97
N THR A 223 -10.26 19.95 8.32
CA THR A 223 -10.94 18.72 8.73
C THR A 223 -10.85 17.66 7.64
N GLY A 224 -11.21 17.98 6.40
CA GLY A 224 -11.10 17.05 5.26
C GLY A 224 -9.69 16.54 5.05
N ALA A 225 -8.69 17.44 5.05
CA ALA A 225 -7.29 17.06 4.86
C ALA A 225 -6.75 16.15 5.98
N LEU A 226 -7.10 16.42 7.24
CA LEU A 226 -6.68 15.61 8.39
C LEU A 226 -7.41 14.26 8.46
N PHE A 227 -8.71 14.24 8.17
CA PHE A 227 -9.48 12.99 8.11
C PHE A 227 -9.00 12.11 6.97
N TYR A 228 -8.69 12.70 5.81
CA TYR A 228 -8.07 11.99 4.70
C TYR A 228 -6.68 11.45 5.07
N THR A 229 -5.88 12.20 5.84
CA THR A 229 -4.59 11.74 6.35
C THR A 229 -4.74 10.48 7.21
N LEU A 230 -5.73 10.42 8.10
CA LEU A 230 -6.02 9.21 8.87
C LEU A 230 -6.56 8.08 7.97
N GLN A 231 -7.45 8.40 7.02
CA GLN A 231 -8.03 7.45 6.07
C GLN A 231 -6.93 6.74 5.29
N ILE A 232 -6.09 7.47 4.56
CA ILE A 232 -5.07 6.87 3.68
C ILE A 232 -4.11 5.98 4.46
N TYR A 233 -3.76 6.38 5.69
CA TYR A 233 -2.89 5.58 6.54
C TYR A 233 -3.56 4.29 7.01
N PHE A 234 -4.72 4.38 7.66
CA PHE A 234 -5.33 3.20 8.28
C PHE A 234 -6.01 2.28 7.28
N ASP A 235 -6.46 2.80 6.15
CA ASP A 235 -6.95 1.96 5.06
C ASP A 235 -5.81 1.07 4.54
N PHE A 236 -4.67 1.68 4.22
CA PHE A 236 -3.56 0.97 3.61
C PHE A 236 -2.75 0.13 4.60
N ALA A 237 -2.49 0.67 5.80
CA ALA A 237 -1.87 -0.09 6.88
C ALA A 237 -2.77 -1.24 7.34
N GLY A 238 -4.09 -1.02 7.41
CA GLY A 238 -5.07 -2.05 7.73
C GLY A 238 -5.03 -3.21 6.74
N TYR A 239 -5.08 -2.91 5.44
CA TYR A 239 -4.92 -3.92 4.38
C TYR A 239 -3.57 -4.63 4.47
N SER A 240 -2.47 -3.88 4.62
CA SER A 240 -1.11 -4.44 4.71
C SER A 240 -0.97 -5.39 5.91
N ASN A 241 -1.54 -5.03 7.06
CA ASN A 241 -1.51 -5.85 8.27
C ASN A 241 -2.35 -7.13 8.11
N MET A 242 -3.53 -7.05 7.48
CA MET A 242 -4.30 -8.25 7.12
C MET A 242 -3.52 -9.17 6.16
N ALA A 243 -2.88 -8.60 5.13
CA ALA A 243 -2.04 -9.34 4.20
C ALA A 243 -0.85 -10.05 4.88
N ILE A 244 -0.13 -9.33 5.75
CA ILE A 244 0.97 -9.89 6.56
C ILE A 244 0.42 -10.99 7.48
N GLY A 245 -0.72 -10.76 8.11
CA GLY A 245 -1.38 -11.70 9.00
C GLY A 245 -1.69 -13.03 8.32
N ILE A 246 -2.34 -12.98 7.15
CA ILE A 246 -2.62 -14.18 6.35
C ILE A 246 -1.31 -14.81 5.87
N GLY A 247 -0.33 -14.03 5.44
CA GLY A 247 1.00 -14.53 5.07
C GLY A 247 1.61 -15.39 6.18
N LEU A 248 1.60 -14.90 7.41
CA LEU A 248 2.09 -15.62 8.59
C LEU A 248 1.31 -16.91 8.86
N MET A 249 -0.02 -16.89 8.76
CA MET A 249 -0.86 -18.11 8.89
C MET A 249 -0.50 -19.19 7.85
N LEU A 250 -0.04 -18.76 6.68
CA LEU A 250 0.39 -19.64 5.59
C LEU A 250 1.86 -20.08 5.68
N GLY A 251 2.61 -19.55 6.65
CA GLY A 251 4.04 -19.81 6.83
C GLY A 251 4.96 -18.90 5.99
N PHE A 252 4.41 -17.86 5.35
CA PHE A 252 5.18 -16.83 4.66
C PHE A 252 5.50 -15.65 5.59
N ARG A 253 6.65 -15.03 5.35
CA ARG A 253 7.11 -13.82 6.02
C ARG A 253 7.16 -12.68 5.02
N PHE A 254 6.17 -11.77 5.07
CA PHE A 254 6.11 -10.56 4.24
C PHE A 254 6.68 -9.36 4.98
N PRO A 255 7.35 -8.42 4.30
CA PRO A 255 7.94 -7.26 4.96
C PRO A 255 6.86 -6.34 5.54
N LYS A 256 7.21 -5.67 6.65
CA LYS A 256 6.39 -4.59 7.23
C LYS A 256 6.29 -3.43 6.24
N ASN A 257 5.09 -2.82 6.17
CA ASN A 257 4.84 -1.74 5.21
C ASN A 257 4.76 -0.34 5.86
N PHE A 258 4.40 -0.26 7.14
CA PHE A 258 4.27 1.00 7.86
C PHE A 258 4.82 0.93 9.27
N ASP A 259 5.52 1.98 9.71
CA ASP A 259 6.06 2.10 11.07
C ASP A 259 5.80 3.47 11.70
N TYR A 260 4.54 3.73 12.10
CA TYR A 260 4.09 4.98 12.72
C TYR A 260 4.56 6.24 11.96
N PRO A 261 4.27 6.36 10.65
CA PRO A 261 4.86 7.37 9.79
C PRO A 261 4.57 8.80 10.24
N TYR A 262 3.44 9.06 10.88
CA TYR A 262 3.05 10.41 11.28
C TYR A 262 3.81 10.96 12.49
N ILE A 263 4.55 10.16 13.25
CA ILE A 263 5.42 10.68 14.33
C ILE A 263 6.75 11.26 13.81
N SER A 264 6.98 11.20 12.50
CA SER A 264 8.23 11.62 11.87
C SER A 264 8.57 13.07 12.15
N GLN A 265 9.87 13.36 12.20
CA GLN A 265 10.42 14.69 12.46
C GLN A 265 11.07 15.31 11.21
N SER A 266 10.98 14.63 10.06
CA SER A 266 11.39 15.09 8.74
C SER A 266 10.70 14.28 7.65
N ILE A 267 10.70 14.78 6.43
CA ILE A 267 10.17 14.08 5.25
C ILE A 267 11.02 12.86 4.91
N THR A 268 12.34 12.96 5.12
CA THR A 268 13.25 11.81 4.99
C THR A 268 12.90 10.68 5.96
N GLU A 269 12.56 10.99 7.21
CA GLU A 269 12.12 9.98 8.18
C GLU A 269 10.76 9.40 7.80
N PHE A 270 9.82 10.25 7.36
CA PHE A 270 8.50 9.83 6.91
C PHE A 270 8.57 8.74 5.83
N TRP A 271 9.37 8.93 4.78
CA TRP A 271 9.52 7.94 3.70
C TRP A 271 10.24 6.64 4.10
N ARG A 272 10.90 6.62 5.27
CA ARG A 272 11.45 5.38 5.85
C ARG A 272 10.42 4.59 6.66
N ARG A 273 9.30 5.23 7.02
CA ARG A 273 8.21 4.67 7.83
C ARG A 273 6.91 4.48 7.06
N TRP A 274 6.74 5.18 5.94
CA TRP A 274 5.57 5.12 5.06
C TRP A 274 5.84 4.21 3.86
N HIS A 275 4.88 3.33 3.56
CA HIS A 275 4.88 2.43 2.40
C HIS A 275 6.27 1.82 2.12
N MET A 276 6.87 1.26 3.17
CA MET A 276 8.29 0.88 3.24
C MET A 276 8.67 -0.11 2.14
N SER A 277 7.77 -1.03 1.79
CA SER A 277 8.02 -2.01 0.72
C SER A 277 8.18 -1.32 -0.64
N LEU A 278 7.32 -0.35 -0.97
CA LEU A 278 7.43 0.47 -2.19
C LEU A 278 8.71 1.33 -2.18
N SER A 279 8.97 2.04 -1.09
CA SER A 279 10.18 2.86 -0.93
C SER A 279 11.44 2.03 -1.14
N SER A 280 11.46 0.82 -0.58
CA SER A 280 12.58 -0.11 -0.73
C SER A 280 12.69 -0.65 -2.16
N TRP A 281 11.56 -0.92 -2.83
CA TRP A 281 11.53 -1.39 -4.21
C TRP A 281 12.11 -0.32 -5.15
N PHE A 282 11.60 0.92 -5.08
CA PHE A 282 12.14 2.02 -5.88
C PHE A 282 13.63 2.26 -5.60
N ARG A 283 14.07 2.16 -4.35
CA ARG A 283 15.48 2.29 -4.00
C ARG A 283 16.33 1.22 -4.69
N ASP A 284 15.94 -0.04 -4.60
CA ASP A 284 16.82 -1.17 -4.95
C ASP A 284 16.71 -1.58 -6.43
N TYR A 285 15.56 -1.33 -7.07
CA TYR A 285 15.29 -1.66 -8.48
C TYR A 285 15.41 -0.45 -9.43
N LEU A 286 15.38 0.79 -8.93
CA LEU A 286 15.48 1.99 -9.76
C LEU A 286 16.60 2.96 -9.33
N TYR A 287 16.58 3.45 -8.10
CA TYR A 287 17.53 4.48 -7.63
C TYR A 287 18.99 4.03 -7.62
N ILE A 288 19.28 2.84 -7.04
CA ILE A 288 20.64 2.29 -6.99
C ILE A 288 21.18 2.01 -8.41
N PRO A 289 20.42 1.37 -9.33
CA PRO A 289 20.83 1.22 -10.73
C PRO A 289 21.14 2.53 -11.46
N LEU A 290 20.49 3.64 -11.12
CA LEU A 290 20.79 4.97 -11.67
C LEU A 290 22.08 5.60 -11.10
N GLY A 291 22.80 4.91 -10.23
CA GLY A 291 24.05 5.34 -9.61
C GLY A 291 23.94 5.67 -8.12
N GLY A 292 22.72 5.70 -7.57
CA GLY A 292 22.46 6.01 -6.16
C GLY A 292 23.17 7.29 -5.70
N ASN A 293 23.88 7.20 -4.57
CA ASN A 293 24.68 8.31 -4.02
C ASN A 293 26.15 8.29 -4.50
N ARG A 294 26.51 7.42 -5.46
CA ARG A 294 27.91 7.26 -5.93
C ARG A 294 28.25 8.14 -7.14
N VAL A 295 27.27 8.87 -7.65
CA VAL A 295 27.40 9.83 -8.76
C VAL A 295 27.48 11.26 -8.21
N SER A 296 27.66 12.25 -9.10
CA SER A 296 27.68 13.66 -8.69
C SER A 296 26.44 14.04 -7.88
N THR A 297 26.58 15.05 -7.00
CA THR A 297 25.46 15.54 -6.17
C THR A 297 24.27 16.00 -7.02
N ALA A 298 24.52 16.69 -8.14
CA ALA A 298 23.47 17.12 -9.07
C ALA A 298 22.74 15.91 -9.69
N THR A 299 23.49 14.89 -10.13
CA THR A 299 22.92 13.63 -10.65
C THR A 299 22.08 12.92 -9.59
N THR A 300 22.54 12.92 -8.33
CA THR A 300 21.82 12.33 -7.20
C THR A 300 20.45 12.99 -7.00
N TYR A 301 20.39 14.32 -7.04
CA TYR A 301 19.12 15.06 -6.89
C TYR A 301 18.19 14.83 -8.07
N ARG A 302 18.72 14.86 -9.31
CA ARG A 302 17.94 14.51 -10.50
C ARG A 302 17.35 13.10 -10.39
N ASN A 303 18.17 12.12 -10.01
CA ASN A 303 17.72 10.74 -9.87
C ASN A 303 16.64 10.61 -8.77
N LEU A 304 16.78 11.36 -7.67
CA LEU A 304 15.76 11.39 -6.61
C LEU A 304 14.43 11.96 -7.12
N LEU A 305 14.46 13.07 -7.87
CA LEU A 305 13.26 13.65 -8.48
C LEU A 305 12.61 12.67 -9.47
N VAL A 306 13.41 12.01 -10.32
CA VAL A 306 12.92 10.99 -11.27
C VAL A 306 12.23 9.84 -10.53
N VAL A 307 12.84 9.31 -9.46
CA VAL A 307 12.24 8.24 -8.65
C VAL A 307 10.91 8.67 -8.06
N PHE A 308 10.82 9.90 -7.55
CA PHE A 308 9.59 10.40 -6.93
C PHE A 308 8.49 10.75 -7.94
N VAL A 309 8.84 11.26 -9.12
CA VAL A 309 7.88 11.44 -10.23
C VAL A 309 7.32 10.10 -10.68
N LEU A 310 8.18 9.09 -10.86
CA LEU A 310 7.74 7.72 -11.21
C LEU A 310 6.94 7.07 -10.08
N CYS A 311 7.24 7.38 -8.82
CA CYS A 311 6.43 6.97 -7.66
C CYS A 311 5.04 7.59 -7.71
N GLY A 312 4.93 8.89 -8.02
CA GLY A 312 3.66 9.57 -8.25
C GLY A 312 2.85 8.90 -9.36
N LEU A 313 3.45 8.76 -10.55
CA LEU A 313 2.80 8.11 -11.69
C LEU A 313 2.41 6.65 -11.39
N TRP A 314 3.20 5.92 -10.61
CA TRP A 314 2.85 4.56 -10.17
C TRP A 314 1.55 4.53 -9.36
N HIS A 315 1.29 5.57 -8.55
CA HIS A 315 0.03 5.67 -7.82
C HIS A 315 -1.14 5.86 -8.78
N GLY A 316 -1.13 6.86 -9.67
CA GLY A 316 -2.21 7.05 -10.63
C GLY A 316 -1.79 7.84 -11.88
N ALA A 317 -2.59 7.69 -12.94
CA ALA A 317 -2.35 8.31 -14.24
C ALA A 317 -3.02 9.69 -14.35
N SER A 318 -2.58 10.64 -13.52
CA SER A 318 -3.06 12.03 -13.56
C SER A 318 -1.93 13.03 -13.24
N TRP A 319 -2.14 14.30 -13.59
CA TRP A 319 -1.20 15.36 -13.27
C TRP A 319 -1.08 15.64 -11.76
N THR A 320 -2.14 15.42 -10.98
CA THR A 320 -2.11 15.61 -9.52
C THR A 320 -1.15 14.62 -8.85
N PHE A 321 -1.10 13.36 -9.31
CA PHE A 321 -0.11 12.37 -8.84
C PHE A 321 1.32 12.71 -9.24
N LEU A 322 1.53 13.19 -10.47
CA LEU A 322 2.85 13.65 -10.90
C LEU A 322 3.34 14.83 -10.02
N ALA A 323 2.47 15.81 -9.78
CA ALA A 323 2.77 16.95 -8.92
C ALA A 323 3.02 16.54 -7.47
N TRP A 324 2.26 15.59 -6.93
CA TRP A 324 2.49 15.01 -5.60
C TRP A 324 3.86 14.34 -5.51
N GLY A 325 4.24 13.57 -6.53
CA GLY A 325 5.56 12.95 -6.62
C GLY A 325 6.67 14.02 -6.63
N LEU A 326 6.55 15.00 -7.52
CA LEU A 326 7.50 16.11 -7.61
C LEU A 326 7.60 16.90 -6.29
N TYR A 327 6.48 17.14 -5.61
CA TYR A 327 6.42 17.81 -4.33
C TYR A 327 7.25 17.09 -3.26
N HIS A 328 7.05 15.78 -3.08
CA HIS A 328 7.85 15.00 -2.12
C HIS A 328 9.31 14.85 -2.53
N GLY A 329 9.59 14.69 -3.83
CA GLY A 329 10.95 14.68 -4.36
C GLY A 329 11.69 15.99 -4.05
N ALA A 330 11.03 17.14 -4.28
CA ALA A 330 11.56 18.45 -4.00
C ALA A 330 11.83 18.66 -2.50
N LEU A 331 10.90 18.27 -1.63
CA LEU A 331 11.09 18.34 -0.18
C LEU A 331 12.34 17.56 0.28
N LEU A 332 12.58 16.37 -0.27
CA LEU A 332 13.77 15.58 0.07
C LEU A 332 15.06 16.20 -0.48
N VAL A 333 15.02 16.82 -1.66
CA VAL A 333 16.15 17.58 -2.20
C VAL A 333 16.45 18.79 -1.30
N VAL A 334 15.43 19.54 -0.88
CA VAL A 334 15.57 20.69 0.02
C VAL A 334 16.16 20.27 1.37
N GLU A 335 15.65 19.20 1.98
CA GLU A 335 16.22 18.64 3.21
C GLU A 335 17.70 18.27 3.05
N ARG A 336 18.07 17.72 1.89
CA ARG A 336 19.44 17.29 1.60
C ARG A 336 20.37 18.45 1.24
N LEU A 337 19.87 19.53 0.65
CA LEU A 337 20.64 20.73 0.28
C LEU A 337 21.12 21.53 1.49
N GLY A 338 20.46 21.36 2.63
CA GLY A 338 20.85 22.05 3.84
C GLY A 338 19.77 21.95 4.89
N TRP A 339 18.51 22.14 4.51
CA TRP A 339 17.37 22.33 5.43
C TRP A 339 17.28 21.27 6.52
N GLY A 340 17.64 20.02 6.23
CA GLY A 340 17.67 18.95 7.23
C GLY A 340 18.60 19.24 8.42
N ARG A 341 19.72 19.95 8.19
CA ARG A 341 20.66 20.39 9.23
C ARG A 341 20.11 21.55 10.06
N GLN A 342 19.37 22.49 9.47
CA GLN A 342 18.68 23.53 10.23
C GLN A 342 17.52 22.93 11.03
N LEU A 343 16.73 22.07 10.39
CA LEU A 343 15.61 21.36 11.01
C LEU A 343 16.06 20.57 12.23
N SER A 344 17.21 19.88 12.18
CA SER A 344 17.75 19.13 13.32
C SER A 344 18.12 19.98 14.54
N ARG A 345 18.25 21.31 14.37
CA ARG A 345 18.51 22.26 15.47
C ARG A 345 17.22 22.77 16.14
N LEU A 346 16.06 22.56 15.51
CA LEU A 346 14.78 22.98 16.07
C LEU A 346 14.30 21.99 17.14
N PRO A 347 13.45 22.44 18.10
CA PRO A 347 12.80 21.55 19.05
C PRO A 347 12.00 20.45 18.34
N VAL A 348 11.91 19.27 18.97
CA VAL A 348 11.23 18.09 18.41
C VAL A 348 9.80 18.41 17.94
N VAL A 349 9.07 19.22 18.71
CA VAL A 349 7.69 19.64 18.38
C VAL A 349 7.63 20.40 17.05
N ALA A 350 8.54 21.36 16.83
CA ALA A 350 8.58 22.14 15.60
C ALA A 350 8.94 21.27 14.39
N ARG A 351 9.87 20.34 14.56
CA ARG A 351 10.29 19.38 13.52
C ARG A 351 9.15 18.45 13.10
N HIS A 352 8.42 17.94 14.10
CA HIS A 352 7.25 17.10 13.90
C HIS A 352 6.12 17.87 13.20
N PHE A 353 5.83 19.10 13.65
CA PHE A 353 4.80 19.94 13.01
C PHE A 353 5.14 20.24 11.55
N TYR A 354 6.40 20.58 11.25
CA TYR A 354 6.87 20.73 9.87
C TYR A 354 6.62 19.47 9.03
N ALA A 355 7.04 18.31 9.53
CA ALA A 355 6.91 17.05 8.79
C ALA A 355 5.43 16.69 8.56
N LEU A 356 4.60 16.81 9.60
CA LEU A 356 3.17 16.52 9.51
C LEU A 356 2.45 17.49 8.56
N ALA A 357 2.70 18.79 8.67
CA ALA A 357 2.08 19.79 7.79
C ALA A 357 2.46 19.58 6.32
N ALA A 358 3.74 19.31 6.03
CA ALA A 358 4.20 19.01 4.68
C ALA A 358 3.54 17.73 4.12
N VAL A 359 3.39 16.71 4.95
CA VAL A 359 2.70 15.46 4.56
C VAL A 359 1.21 15.71 4.29
N VAL A 360 0.50 16.45 5.15
CA VAL A 360 -0.92 16.79 4.97
C VAL A 360 -1.15 17.59 3.69
N VAL A 361 -0.29 18.57 3.38
CA VAL A 361 -0.34 19.33 2.11
C VAL A 361 -0.14 18.41 0.92
N GLY A 362 0.81 17.47 1.00
CA GLY A 362 0.97 16.43 -0.01
C GLY A 362 -0.31 15.61 -0.20
N TRP A 363 -0.96 15.21 0.88
CA TRP A 363 -2.20 14.42 0.78
C TRP A 363 -3.36 15.15 0.12
N VAL A 364 -3.43 16.48 0.20
CA VAL A 364 -4.42 17.25 -0.58
C VAL A 364 -4.20 17.08 -2.07
N LEU A 365 -2.95 17.17 -2.55
CA LEU A 365 -2.62 16.90 -3.96
C LEU A 365 -2.99 15.47 -4.35
N PHE A 366 -2.69 14.51 -3.49
CA PHE A 366 -2.94 13.09 -3.74
C PHE A 366 -4.44 12.73 -3.78
N ARG A 367 -5.27 13.39 -2.97
CA ARG A 367 -6.72 13.16 -2.90
C ARG A 367 -7.51 13.87 -3.99
N SER A 368 -7.00 15.01 -4.46
CA SER A 368 -7.75 15.88 -5.37
C SER A 368 -7.83 15.29 -6.78
N GLU A 369 -9.02 15.39 -7.38
CA GLU A 369 -9.31 14.91 -8.74
C GLU A 369 -8.77 15.86 -9.82
N SER A 370 -8.50 17.11 -9.47
CA SER A 370 -7.94 18.11 -10.36
C SER A 370 -7.07 19.12 -9.61
N PHE A 371 -6.22 19.84 -10.35
CA PHE A 371 -5.50 20.99 -9.79
C PHE A 371 -6.44 22.11 -9.31
N GLY A 372 -7.62 22.26 -9.92
CA GLY A 372 -8.62 23.22 -9.49
C GLY A 372 -9.09 22.91 -8.06
N GLN A 373 -9.52 21.67 -7.81
CA GLN A 373 -9.94 21.23 -6.48
C GLN A 373 -8.79 21.32 -5.46
N ALA A 374 -7.58 20.90 -5.83
CA ALA A 374 -6.40 21.00 -4.96
C ALA A 374 -6.08 22.45 -4.58
N GLY A 375 -6.12 23.36 -5.55
CA GLY A 375 -5.87 24.78 -5.35
C GLY A 375 -6.92 25.42 -4.44
N VAL A 376 -8.20 25.10 -4.63
CA VAL A 376 -9.29 25.54 -3.74
C VAL A 376 -9.05 25.02 -2.33
N MET A 377 -8.83 23.72 -2.14
CA MET A 377 -8.61 23.11 -0.82
C MET A 377 -7.43 23.77 -0.09
N LEU A 378 -6.27 23.89 -0.74
CA LEU A 378 -5.09 24.53 -0.15
C LEU A 378 -5.33 26.02 0.12
N GLY A 379 -5.99 26.73 -0.80
CA GLY A 379 -6.36 28.14 -0.61
C GLY A 379 -7.24 28.36 0.61
N ARG A 380 -8.24 27.49 0.83
CA ARG A 380 -9.10 27.52 2.03
C ARG A 380 -8.35 27.19 3.30
N MET A 381 -7.49 26.16 3.30
CA MET A 381 -6.69 25.78 4.47
C MET A 381 -5.84 26.94 5.00
N PHE A 382 -5.25 27.73 4.11
CA PHE A 382 -4.36 28.84 4.49
C PHE A 382 -5.04 30.22 4.50
N GLY A 383 -6.36 30.29 4.36
CA GLY A 383 -7.11 31.55 4.39
C GLY A 383 -6.81 32.50 3.23
N LEU A 384 -6.32 31.97 2.11
CA LEU A 384 -5.99 32.75 0.91
C LEU A 384 -7.24 33.14 0.10
N ALA A 385 -8.37 32.49 0.37
CA ALA A 385 -9.67 32.83 -0.18
C ALA A 385 -10.75 32.57 0.89
N ASN A 386 -11.73 33.48 1.01
CA ASN A 386 -12.88 33.31 1.93
C ASN A 386 -14.05 32.60 1.27
N SER A 387 -14.72 31.71 2.00
CA SER A 387 -15.94 31.06 1.53
C SER A 387 -17.00 32.14 1.29
N THR A 388 -17.55 32.19 0.08
CA THR A 388 -18.58 33.16 -0.29
C THR A 388 -19.99 32.61 -0.12
N GLY A 389 -20.14 31.29 0.01
CA GLY A 389 -21.40 30.60 0.26
C GLY A 389 -21.65 30.33 1.74
N MET A 390 -22.85 29.83 2.05
CA MET A 390 -23.21 29.37 3.38
C MET A 390 -22.56 28.00 3.62
N ALA A 391 -21.37 28.00 4.23
CA ALA A 391 -20.67 26.78 4.57
C ALA A 391 -21.47 25.96 5.60
N PRO A 392 -21.61 24.63 5.43
CA PRO A 392 -22.23 23.78 6.42
C PRO A 392 -21.49 23.85 7.76
N GLY A 393 -22.23 23.66 8.84
CA GLY A 393 -21.65 23.61 10.18
C GLY A 393 -20.74 22.38 10.36
N PHE A 394 -19.71 22.49 11.21
CA PHE A 394 -18.83 21.34 11.50
C PHE A 394 -19.62 20.10 11.94
N TRP A 395 -20.62 20.27 12.81
CA TRP A 395 -21.46 19.20 13.34
C TRP A 395 -22.48 18.64 12.35
N GLU A 396 -22.71 19.31 11.21
CA GLU A 396 -23.52 18.78 10.12
C GLU A 396 -22.71 17.77 9.28
N LEU A 397 -21.38 17.93 9.27
CA LEU A 397 -20.48 17.10 8.47
C LEU A 397 -19.71 16.05 9.26
N VAL A 398 -19.60 16.20 10.58
CA VAL A 398 -18.83 15.29 11.43
C VAL A 398 -19.67 14.90 12.63
N ASP A 399 -19.98 13.61 12.73
CA ASP A 399 -20.71 13.08 13.88
C ASP A 399 -19.77 12.65 15.04
N HIS A 400 -20.37 12.26 16.17
CA HIS A 400 -19.63 11.84 17.35
C HIS A 400 -18.85 10.52 17.15
N GLN A 401 -19.36 9.61 16.32
CA GLN A 401 -18.71 8.34 16.02
C GLN A 401 -17.47 8.55 15.16
N GLU A 402 -17.55 9.43 14.16
CA GLU A 402 -16.46 9.81 13.28
C GLU A 402 -15.35 10.56 14.03
N LEU A 403 -15.72 11.43 14.96
CA LEU A 403 -14.76 12.06 15.89
C LEU A 403 -14.08 11.04 16.80
N ALA A 404 -14.84 10.10 17.37
CA ALA A 404 -14.27 9.04 18.20
C ALA A 404 -13.30 8.16 17.39
N ALA A 405 -13.66 7.82 16.15
CA ALA A 405 -12.80 7.09 15.22
C ALA A 405 -11.53 7.89 14.88
N ALA A 406 -11.63 9.19 14.63
CA ALA A 406 -10.48 10.06 14.39
C ALA A 406 -9.55 10.13 15.62
N ALA A 407 -10.11 10.31 16.82
CA ALA A 407 -9.34 10.32 18.07
C ALA A 407 -8.62 8.98 18.31
N LEU A 408 -9.33 7.86 18.12
CA LEU A 408 -8.74 6.53 18.17
C LEU A 408 -7.62 6.37 17.13
N GLY A 409 -7.84 6.86 15.91
CA GLY A 409 -6.86 6.87 14.84
C GLY A 409 -5.60 7.65 15.20
N ILE A 410 -5.73 8.84 15.80
CA ILE A 410 -4.58 9.65 16.24
C ILE A 410 -3.76 8.87 17.27
N VAL A 411 -4.40 8.26 18.28
CA VAL A 411 -3.70 7.46 19.29
C VAL A 411 -3.04 6.22 18.66
N ALA A 412 -3.76 5.52 17.78
CA ALA A 412 -3.27 4.33 17.06
C ALA A 412 -2.15 4.64 16.05
N ALA A 413 -2.04 5.89 15.59
CA ALA A 413 -0.97 6.35 14.72
C ALA A 413 0.35 6.60 15.47
N THR A 414 0.36 6.39 16.79
CA THR A 414 1.54 6.49 17.65
C THR A 414 1.87 5.16 18.33
N PRO A 415 3.11 4.98 18.82
CA PRO A 415 3.47 3.82 19.63
C PRO A 415 2.74 3.73 20.99
N VAL A 416 1.89 4.70 21.36
CA VAL A 416 1.13 4.66 22.62
C VAL A 416 0.12 3.52 22.61
N ALA A 417 -0.59 3.31 21.49
CA ALA A 417 -1.52 2.19 21.36
C ALA A 417 -0.82 0.83 21.56
N ARG A 418 0.42 0.69 21.09
CA ARG A 418 1.27 -0.50 21.36
C ARG A 418 1.60 -0.68 22.84
N LYS A 419 1.82 0.40 23.59
CA LYS A 419 2.10 0.31 25.04
C LYS A 419 0.86 -0.13 25.84
N LEU A 420 -0.32 0.26 25.38
CA LEU A 420 -1.61 -0.05 26.00
C LEU A 420 -2.13 -1.44 25.62
N VAL A 421 -2.05 -1.78 24.34
CA VAL A 421 -2.46 -3.07 23.78
C VAL A 421 -1.23 -3.94 23.64
N THR A 422 -0.89 -4.62 24.75
CA THR A 422 0.06 -5.74 24.91
C THR A 422 1.39 -5.68 24.14
N ARG A 423 2.49 -6.17 24.77
CA ARG A 423 3.86 -6.26 24.19
C ARG A 423 3.98 -6.95 22.80
N PHE A 424 2.90 -7.41 22.19
CA PHE A 424 2.87 -8.18 20.95
C PHE A 424 2.58 -7.35 19.68
N VAL A 425 2.01 -6.15 19.77
CA VAL A 425 1.42 -5.50 18.56
C VAL A 425 2.44 -4.99 17.55
N THR A 426 3.70 -4.70 17.91
CA THR A 426 4.71 -4.25 16.93
C THR A 426 6.17 -4.52 17.30
N ASP A 427 6.45 -5.26 18.38
CA ASP A 427 7.82 -5.57 18.84
C ASP A 427 8.45 -6.79 18.17
N ARG A 428 7.66 -7.58 17.45
CA ARG A 428 8.21 -8.68 16.67
C ARG A 428 8.41 -8.12 15.28
N ASP A 429 9.66 -8.09 14.85
CA ASP A 429 9.96 -8.28 13.44
C ASP A 429 9.03 -9.39 12.89
N VAL A 430 8.79 -9.42 11.58
CA VAL A 430 8.04 -10.50 10.92
C VAL A 430 8.64 -11.89 11.26
N GLU A 431 9.83 -11.91 11.87
CA GLU A 431 10.40 -13.02 12.61
C GLU A 431 9.55 -13.42 13.83
N ALA A 432 8.87 -14.56 13.67
CA ALA A 432 8.29 -15.27 14.78
C ALA A 432 9.35 -15.50 15.88
N PRO A 433 8.99 -15.39 17.16
CA PRO A 433 9.88 -15.69 18.26
C PRO A 433 10.30 -17.13 18.15
N SER A 434 11.57 -17.36 18.44
CA SER A 434 12.18 -18.67 18.61
C SER A 434 11.70 -19.42 19.87
N GLY A 435 10.72 -18.89 20.60
CA GLY A 435 10.19 -19.51 21.81
C GLY A 435 9.17 -20.60 21.48
N THR A 436 9.37 -21.80 22.02
CA THR A 436 8.38 -22.87 22.03
C THR A 436 7.13 -22.41 22.76
N PHE A 437 5.94 -22.65 22.18
CA PHE A 437 4.66 -22.46 22.88
C PHE A 437 4.69 -23.16 24.24
N SER A 438 4.79 -22.39 25.33
CA SER A 438 4.96 -22.92 26.69
C SER A 438 3.63 -23.27 27.39
N GLY A 439 2.58 -23.55 26.61
CA GLY A 439 1.24 -23.86 27.12
C GLY A 439 0.34 -22.64 27.35
N TRP A 440 -0.85 -22.89 27.93
CA TRP A 440 -1.85 -21.87 28.24
C TRP A 440 -1.36 -20.98 29.39
N SER A 441 -1.06 -19.73 29.07
CA SER A 441 -0.75 -18.70 30.06
C SER A 441 -1.89 -17.68 30.15
N TRP A 442 -1.97 -16.95 31.25
CA TRP A 442 -2.90 -15.80 31.36
C TRP A 442 -2.60 -14.75 30.26
N GLN A 443 -1.35 -14.65 29.78
CA GLN A 443 -1.07 -13.75 28.65
C GLN A 443 -1.77 -14.23 27.37
N SER A 444 -1.70 -15.53 27.07
CA SER A 444 -2.33 -16.14 25.90
C SER A 444 -3.87 -15.99 25.92
N ALA A 445 -4.50 -16.18 27.08
CA ALA A 445 -5.95 -16.01 27.21
C ALA A 445 -6.39 -14.54 27.06
N ARG A 446 -5.61 -13.59 27.61
CA ARG A 446 -5.87 -12.16 27.40
C ARG A 446 -5.75 -11.77 25.93
N ASP A 447 -4.72 -12.25 25.24
CA ASP A 447 -4.48 -11.93 23.83
C ASP A 447 -5.58 -12.55 22.94
N ALA A 448 -6.02 -13.77 23.24
CA ALA A 448 -7.17 -14.39 22.57
C ALA A 448 -8.46 -13.59 22.79
N ALA A 449 -8.74 -13.20 24.04
CA ALA A 449 -9.92 -12.37 24.35
C ALA A 449 -9.90 -11.02 23.63
N PHE A 450 -8.72 -10.39 23.53
CA PHE A 450 -8.55 -9.15 22.78
C PHE A 450 -8.82 -9.32 21.28
N VAL A 451 -8.23 -10.36 20.65
CA VAL A 451 -8.46 -10.66 19.23
C VAL A 451 -9.94 -10.97 18.97
N LEU A 452 -10.56 -11.80 19.81
CA LEU A 452 -11.97 -12.15 19.68
C LEU A 452 -12.87 -10.91 19.85
N GLY A 453 -12.59 -10.06 20.82
CA GLY A 453 -13.31 -8.80 21.03
C GLY A 453 -13.20 -7.85 19.85
N LEU A 454 -11.98 -7.67 19.30
CA LEU A 454 -11.77 -6.86 18.10
C LEU A 454 -12.50 -7.42 16.88
N VAL A 455 -12.36 -8.72 16.62
CA VAL A 455 -13.02 -9.37 15.48
C VAL A 455 -14.54 -9.29 15.62
N PHE A 456 -15.08 -9.50 16.82
CA PHE A 456 -16.51 -9.35 17.09
C PHE A 456 -16.99 -7.92 16.78
N LEU A 457 -16.29 -6.90 17.28
CA LEU A 457 -16.64 -5.50 17.01
C LEU A 457 -16.51 -5.14 15.51
N CYS A 458 -15.51 -5.67 14.82
CA CYS A 458 -15.38 -5.47 13.38
C CYS A 458 -16.51 -6.19 12.61
N ALA A 459 -16.88 -7.40 13.05
CA ALA A 459 -17.95 -8.18 12.46
C ALA A 459 -19.29 -7.46 12.55
N THR A 460 -19.61 -6.82 13.69
CA THR A 460 -20.85 -6.05 13.81
C THR A 460 -20.89 -4.87 12.83
N TYR A 461 -19.80 -4.14 12.66
CA TYR A 461 -19.69 -3.05 11.68
C TYR A 461 -19.84 -3.54 10.23
N VAL A 462 -19.18 -4.65 9.88
CA VAL A 462 -19.22 -5.21 8.52
C VAL A 462 -20.61 -5.76 8.20
N VAL A 463 -21.26 -6.46 9.14
CA VAL A 463 -22.62 -7.01 8.95
C VAL A 463 -23.67 -5.90 8.89
N ALA A 464 -23.48 -4.81 9.63
CA ALA A 464 -24.37 -3.64 9.56
C ALA A 464 -24.35 -2.91 8.20
N GLY A 465 -23.53 -3.36 7.23
CA GLY A 465 -23.49 -2.79 5.88
C GLY A 465 -22.91 -1.38 5.84
N THR A 466 -22.05 -1.04 6.80
CA THR A 466 -21.43 0.29 6.88
C THR A 466 -20.56 0.60 5.65
N TYR A 467 -20.42 1.89 5.35
CA TYR A 467 -19.58 2.42 4.26
C TYR A 467 -18.18 1.77 4.27
N ASN A 468 -17.81 1.04 3.22
CA ASN A 468 -16.57 0.26 3.15
C ASN A 468 -15.77 0.57 1.87
N PRO A 469 -15.39 1.85 1.63
CA PRO A 469 -14.60 2.21 0.46
C PRO A 469 -13.22 1.59 0.57
N PHE A 470 -12.58 1.21 -0.52
CA PHE A 470 -11.15 0.84 -0.51
C PHE A 470 -10.38 1.83 -1.38
N ILE A 471 -9.46 2.58 -0.78
CA ILE A 471 -8.82 3.73 -1.42
C ILE A 471 -8.06 3.35 -2.70
N TYR A 472 -7.52 2.13 -2.76
CA TYR A 472 -6.75 1.66 -3.92
C TYR A 472 -7.62 1.41 -5.16
N PHE A 473 -8.94 1.34 -5.04
CA PHE A 473 -9.84 1.25 -6.20
C PHE A 473 -10.04 2.59 -6.91
N ARG A 474 -9.50 3.69 -6.37
CA ARG A 474 -9.59 5.03 -6.99
C ARG A 474 -8.42 5.36 -7.91
N PHE A 475 -7.38 4.51 -8.03
CA PHE A 475 -6.10 4.86 -8.64
C PHE A 475 -5.61 3.91 -9.74
#